data_AF-A0A9W8L8Z2-F1
#
_entry.id   AF-A0A9W8L8Z2-F1
#
_cell.length_a   1.000
_cell.length_b   1.000
_cell.length_c   1.000
_cell.angle_alpha   90.00
_cell.angle_beta   90.00
_cell.angle_gamma   90.00
#
_symmetry.space_group_name_H-M   'P 1'
#
loop_
_entity.id
_entity.type
_entity.pdbx_description
1 polymer ?
#
loop_
_entity_poly.entity_id
_entity_poly.type
_entity_poly.pdbx_seq_one_letter_code
_entity_poly.pdbx_strand_id
1 'polypeptide(L)'
;MVNFTVDQIRGLMDKVSNIRNMSVIAHVDHGKSTLTDSLVAKAGIISSAKAGETRFTDTRQDEQDRCITIKSTAISMYFELDGDQMEDIADKQHGN
;
A
#
# COMPACT_ATOMS: atom_id res chain seq x y z
N MET A 1 5.26 0.27 14.64
CA MET A 1 5.15 -0.79 13.63
C MET A 1 3.83 -1.47 13.87
N VAL A 2 3.02 -1.62 12.84
CA VAL A 2 1.70 -2.26 12.95
C VAL A 2 1.90 -3.73 13.36
N ASN A 3 1.33 -4.13 14.49
CA ASN A 3 1.48 -5.47 15.07
C ASN A 3 0.12 -6.19 14.97
N PHE A 4 -0.12 -6.84 13.84
CA PHE A 4 -1.27 -7.73 13.67
C PHE A 4 -0.88 -9.18 14.00
N THR A 5 -1.77 -9.91 14.65
CA THR A 5 -1.67 -11.37 14.74
C THR A 5 -2.18 -12.01 13.45
N VAL A 6 -1.77 -13.26 13.18
CA VAL A 6 -2.23 -14.02 12.01
C VAL A 6 -3.76 -14.19 12.03
N ASP A 7 -4.35 -14.38 13.21
CA ASP A 7 -5.80 -14.53 13.38
C ASP A 7 -6.55 -13.23 13.05
N GLN A 8 -6.00 -12.08 13.44
CA GLN A 8 -6.55 -10.77 13.06
C GLN A 8 -6.52 -10.56 11.54
N ILE A 9 -5.39 -10.91 10.89
CA ILE A 9 -5.28 -10.83 9.43
C ILE A 9 -6.33 -11.73 8.77
N ARG A 10 -6.51 -12.96 9.27
CA ARG A 10 -7.50 -13.90 8.74
C ARG A 10 -8.93 -13.36 8.86
N GLY A 11 -9.29 -12.82 10.02
CA GLY A 11 -10.61 -12.20 10.22
C GLY A 11 -10.86 -10.97 9.33
N LEU A 12 -9.80 -10.22 8.98
CA LEU A 12 -9.89 -9.13 8.01
C LEU A 12 -10.08 -9.65 6.58
N MET A 13 -9.46 -10.78 6.21
CA MET A 13 -9.59 -11.38 4.89
C MET A 13 -11.01 -11.87 4.57
N ASP A 14 -11.80 -12.22 5.59
CA ASP A 14 -13.20 -12.61 5.42
C ASP A 14 -14.10 -11.44 4.97
N LYS A 15 -13.68 -10.19 5.21
CA LYS A 15 -14.41 -8.97 4.79
C LYS A 15 -14.04 -8.56 3.37
N VAL A 16 -14.38 -9.41 2.40
CA VAL A 16 -14.00 -9.24 0.98
C VAL A 16 -14.42 -7.87 0.41
N SER A 17 -15.54 -7.31 0.85
CA SER A 17 -16.03 -5.99 0.44
C SER A 17 -15.07 -4.84 0.75
N ASN A 18 -14.15 -5.03 1.71
CA ASN A 18 -13.21 -4.01 2.17
C ASN A 18 -11.81 -4.18 1.56
N ILE A 19 -11.58 -5.27 0.81
CA ILE A 19 -10.30 -5.53 0.16
C ILE A 19 -10.23 -4.71 -1.13
N ARG A 20 -9.09 -4.03 -1.35
CA ARG A 20 -8.81 -3.25 -2.56
C ARG A 20 -7.49 -3.70 -3.16
N ASN A 21 -7.57 -4.53 -4.20
CA ASN A 21 -6.41 -4.93 -4.99
C ASN A 21 -6.13 -3.85 -6.03
N MET A 22 -5.05 -3.11 -5.85
CA MET A 22 -4.66 -2.03 -6.75
C MET A 22 -3.17 -2.11 -7.10
N SER A 23 -2.82 -1.51 -8.22
CA SER A 23 -1.42 -1.35 -8.64
C SER A 23 -1.16 0.10 -9.01
N VAL A 24 0.08 0.55 -8.79
CA VAL A 24 0.52 1.88 -9.20
C VAL A 24 1.27 1.73 -10.51
N ILE A 25 0.73 2.32 -11.58
CA ILE A 25 1.32 2.35 -12.92
C ILE A 25 1.74 3.78 -13.20
N ALA A 26 3.00 3.99 -13.54
CA ALA A 26 3.54 5.29 -13.88
C ALA A 26 4.70 5.14 -14.87
N HIS A 27 5.02 6.22 -15.58
CA HIS A 27 6.23 6.29 -16.38
C HIS A 27 7.48 6.32 -15.48
N VAL A 28 8.64 6.03 -16.06
CA VAL A 28 9.92 6.13 -15.36
C VAL A 28 10.10 7.58 -14.88
N ASP A 29 10.67 7.75 -13.68
CA ASP A 29 10.89 9.04 -13.01
C ASP A 29 9.64 9.87 -12.66
N HIS A 30 8.43 9.30 -12.72
CA HIS A 30 7.19 9.97 -12.30
C HIS A 30 6.87 9.78 -10.80
N GLY A 31 7.87 9.48 -9.97
CA GLY A 31 7.69 9.40 -8.52
C GLY A 31 6.89 8.20 -8.03
N LYS A 32 6.79 7.11 -8.81
CA LYS A 32 6.07 5.87 -8.42
C LYS A 32 6.55 5.33 -7.06
N SER A 33 7.85 5.20 -6.89
CA SER A 33 8.46 4.68 -5.65
C SER A 33 8.22 5.65 -4.48
N THR A 34 8.30 6.96 -4.72
CA THR A 34 8.02 7.99 -3.72
C THR A 34 6.56 7.97 -3.24
N LEU A 35 5.60 7.85 -4.17
CA LEU A 35 4.18 7.73 -3.83
C LEU A 35 3.93 6.45 -3.02
N THR A 36 4.49 5.33 -3.46
CA THR A 36 4.31 4.03 -2.79
C THR A 36 4.88 4.07 -1.38
N ASP A 37 6.07 4.62 -1.19
CA ASP A 37 6.67 4.80 0.14
C ASP A 37 5.83 5.68 1.06
N SER A 38 5.23 6.75 0.52
CA SER A 38 4.35 7.63 1.29
C SER A 38 3.11 6.89 1.80
N LEU A 39 2.54 6.01 0.97
CA LEU A 39 1.41 5.15 1.37
C LEU A 39 1.82 4.14 2.44
N VAL A 40 2.97 3.47 2.27
CA VAL A 40 3.51 2.50 3.24
C VAL A 40 3.82 3.16 4.58
N ALA A 41 4.31 4.41 4.55
CA ALA A 41 4.56 5.19 5.76
C ALA A 41 3.27 5.57 6.46
N LYS A 42 2.25 6.00 5.70
CA LYS A 42 0.92 6.32 6.25
C LYS A 42 0.25 5.08 6.85
N ALA A 43 0.48 3.89 6.29
CA ALA A 43 0.04 2.61 6.83
C ALA A 43 0.79 2.20 8.12
N GLY A 44 1.80 2.95 8.56
CA GLY A 44 2.57 2.66 9.78
C GLY A 44 3.56 1.49 9.66
N ILE A 45 3.84 1.05 8.43
CA ILE A 45 4.77 -0.05 8.13
C ILE A 45 6.22 0.45 8.17
N ILE A 46 6.48 1.65 7.64
CA ILE A 46 7.78 2.32 7.72
C ILE A 46 7.64 3.66 8.45
N SER A 47 8.75 4.18 9.00
CA SER A 47 8.76 5.52 9.60
C SER A 47 8.64 6.60 8.51
N SER A 48 7.85 7.65 8.75
CA SER A 48 7.65 8.76 7.80
C SER A 48 8.96 9.44 7.37
N ALA A 49 9.95 9.52 8.28
CA ALA A 49 11.27 10.08 7.99
C ALA A 49 12.10 9.25 6.98
N LYS A 50 11.73 7.99 6.74
CA LYS A 50 12.40 7.07 5.81
C LYS A 50 11.64 6.89 4.50
N ALA A 51 10.44 7.49 4.39
CA ALA A 51 9.60 7.40 3.21
C ALA A 51 10.20 8.21 2.06
N GLY A 52 10.36 7.61 0.87
CA GLY A 52 10.91 8.24 -0.32
C GLY A 52 12.42 8.07 -0.48
N GLU A 53 13.17 7.96 0.62
CA GLU A 53 14.60 7.63 0.60
C GLU A 53 14.84 6.12 0.50
N THR A 54 14.05 5.34 1.24
CA THR A 54 14.28 3.89 1.35
C THR A 54 13.84 3.15 0.08
N ARG A 55 12.87 3.69 -0.67
CA ARG A 55 12.25 3.03 -1.83
C ARG A 55 11.92 1.58 -1.50
N PHE A 56 11.08 1.40 -0.48
CA PHE A 56 10.86 0.11 0.17
C PHE A 56 10.43 -1.02 -0.77
N THR A 57 9.82 -0.66 -1.90
CA THR A 57 9.37 -1.61 -2.93
C THR A 57 10.44 -1.99 -3.95
N ASP A 58 11.52 -1.22 -4.05
CA ASP A 58 12.68 -1.46 -4.91
C ASP A 58 13.66 -2.37 -4.13
N THR A 59 13.35 -3.67 -4.10
CA THR A 59 14.04 -4.66 -3.23
C THR A 59 15.39 -5.12 -3.78
N ARG A 60 15.65 -4.91 -5.08
CA ARG A 60 16.89 -5.34 -5.71
C ARG A 60 17.92 -4.21 -5.71
N GLN A 61 19.20 -4.57 -5.62
CA GLN A 61 20.29 -3.59 -5.64
C GLN A 61 20.32 -2.79 -6.95
N ASP A 62 20.08 -3.44 -8.09
CA ASP A 62 20.05 -2.79 -9.40
C ASP A 62 18.89 -1.80 -9.56
N GLU A 63 17.77 -2.01 -8.85
CA GLU A 63 16.65 -1.06 -8.79
C GLU A 63 17.02 0.20 -8.00
N GLN A 64 17.69 0.03 -6.86
CA GLN A 64 18.14 1.12 -6.00
C GLN A 64 19.23 1.96 -6.67
N ASP A 65 20.26 1.31 -7.22
CA ASP A 65 21.40 1.98 -7.86
C ASP A 65 20.95 2.82 -9.07
N ARG A 66 19.98 2.30 -9.84
CA ARG A 66 19.47 2.95 -11.05
C ARG A 66 18.24 3.81 -10.79
N CYS A 67 17.74 3.83 -9.57
CA CYS A 67 16.56 4.57 -9.18
C CYS A 67 15.29 4.23 -10.00
N ILE A 68 15.12 2.97 -10.42
CA ILE A 68 13.98 2.49 -11.22
C ILE A 68 13.32 1.26 -10.58
N THR A 69 12.03 1.03 -10.87
CA THR A 69 11.36 -0.22 -10.51
C THR A 69 11.42 -1.21 -11.67
N ILE A 70 11.97 -2.41 -11.43
CA ILE A 70 12.10 -3.47 -12.45
C ILE A 70 11.09 -4.58 -12.17
N LYS A 71 10.85 -4.91 -10.89
CA LYS A 71 9.95 -5.97 -10.43
C LYS A 71 8.82 -5.42 -9.57
N SER A 72 7.69 -6.11 -9.64
CA SER A 72 6.55 -5.82 -8.76
C SER A 72 6.78 -6.45 -7.39
N THR A 73 6.62 -5.65 -6.35
CA THR A 73 6.63 -6.08 -4.94
C THR A 73 5.26 -5.81 -4.36
N ALA A 74 4.59 -6.85 -3.85
CA ALA A 74 3.29 -6.70 -3.21
C ALA A 74 3.44 -6.25 -1.76
N ILE A 75 2.58 -5.32 -1.34
CA ILE A 75 2.49 -4.81 0.03
C ILE A 75 1.04 -4.85 0.48
N SER A 76 0.80 -5.23 1.73
CA SER A 76 -0.51 -5.18 2.36
C SER A 76 -0.56 -3.97 3.29
N MET A 77 -1.57 -3.12 3.11
CA MET A 77 -1.79 -1.92 3.93
C MET A 77 -3.16 -2.01 4.60
N TYR A 78 -3.24 -1.51 5.82
CA TYR A 78 -4.48 -1.46 6.59
C TYR A 78 -4.77 -0.02 7.01
N PHE A 79 -6.01 0.40 6.82
CA PHE A 79 -6.50 1.72 7.19
C PHE A 79 -7.88 1.59 7.84
N GLU A 80 -8.08 2.31 8.93
CA GLU A 80 -9.40 2.52 9.53
C GLU A 80 -9.92 3.88 9.04
N LEU A 81 -11.17 3.90 8.63
CA LEU A 81 -11.87 5.09 8.18
C LEU A 81 -13.02 5.34 9.16
N ASP A 82 -13.23 6.60 9.52
CA ASP A 82 -14.35 6.99 10.35
C ASP A 82 -15.67 6.88 9.57
N GLY A 83 -16.79 6.70 10.29
CA GLY A 83 -18.12 6.50 9.69
C GLY A 83 -18.52 7.61 8.71
N ASP A 84 -18.19 8.85 9.03
CA ASP A 84 -18.47 10.02 8.18
C ASP A 84 -17.68 10.00 6.87
N GLN A 85 -16.53 9.32 6.83
CA GLN A 85 -15.69 9.18 5.62
C GLN A 85 -16.15 8.03 4.71
N MET A 86 -17.00 7.13 5.22
CA MET A 86 -17.52 6.02 4.42
C MET A 86 -18.67 6.42 3.51
N GLU A 87 -19.37 7.53 3.78
CA GLU A 87 -20.51 7.98 2.96
C GLU A 87 -20.12 8.23 1.50
N ASP A 88 -18.92 8.78 1.27
CA ASP A 88 -18.38 9.07 -0.06
C ASP A 88 -17.77 7.84 -0.77
N ILE A 89 -17.55 6.74 -0.05
CA ILE A 89 -16.84 5.53 -0.51
C ILE A 89 -17.83 4.37 -0.73
N ALA A 90 -19.13 4.61 -0.55
CA ALA A 90 -20.18 3.61 -0.75
C ALA A 90 -20.23 3.15 -2.22
N ASP A 91 -19.43 2.14 -2.55
CA ASP A 91 -19.51 1.39 -3.79
C ASP A 91 -20.93 0.84 -3.93
N LYS A 92 -21.65 1.31 -4.96
CA LYS A 92 -22.88 0.68 -5.44
C LYS A 92 -22.50 -0.71 -5.94
N GLN A 93 -22.66 -1.72 -5.08
CA GLN A 93 -22.35 -3.11 -5.42
C GLN A 93 -23.09 -3.55 -6.69
N HIS A 94 -22.39 -3.64 -7.82
CA HIS A 94 -22.69 -4.64 -8.84
C HIS A 94 -21.78 -5.83 -8.53
N GLY A 95 -22.26 -6.71 -7.65
CA GLY A 95 -21.69 -8.04 -7.53
C GLY A 95 -21.92 -8.81 -8.83
N ASN A 96 -20.93 -9.62 -9.22
CA ASN A 96 -21.15 -10.70 -10.19
C ASN A 96 -22.07 -11.78 -9.62
#